data_AF-A0A379T054-F1
#
_entry.id   AF-A0A379T054-F1
#
_cell.length_a   1.000
_cell.length_b   1.000
_cell.length_c   1.000
_cell.angle_alpha   90.00
_cell.angle_beta   90.00
_cell.angle_gamma   90.00
#
_symmetry.space_group_name_H-M   'P 1'
#
loop_
_entity.id
_entity.type
_entity.pdbx_description
1 polymer ?
#
loop_
_entity_poly.entity_id
_entity_poly.type
_entity_poly.pdbx_seq_one_letter_code
_entity_poly.pdbx_strand_id
1 'polypeptide(L)'
;MKIHHGSYLPFGLQNENVAMTPNGELYFRTTLYREDFSQTLDDLQHLFIHEMSHVWQRARGMNVIGRGLVSWLVSYHYTLDGRLLSDYPMEQQAQIIADHFTLQAHGYKAWITLRRSNDVTLDGDISESAIRQHYKEALRGFPW
;
A
#
# COMPACT_ATOMS: atom_id res chain seq x y z
N MET A 1 2.36 -8.11 -15.97
CA MET A 1 2.70 -6.97 -15.09
C MET A 1 4.00 -6.38 -15.59
N LYS A 2 4.09 -5.05 -15.70
CA LYS A 2 5.33 -4.31 -16.03
C LYS A 2 5.57 -3.22 -14.99
N ILE A 3 6.84 -2.92 -14.74
CA ILE A 3 7.29 -1.80 -13.91
C ILE A 3 7.99 -0.82 -14.83
N HIS A 4 7.57 0.43 -14.80
CA HIS A 4 8.10 1.52 -15.61
C HIS A 4 8.88 2.48 -14.73
N HIS A 5 10.10 2.79 -15.16
CA HIS A 5 10.87 3.91 -14.64
C HIS A 5 10.47 5.17 -15.41
N GLY A 6 9.41 5.83 -14.97
CA GLY A 6 8.85 6.97 -15.70
C GLY A 6 7.51 7.48 -15.17
N SER A 7 7.02 8.53 -15.82
CA SER A 7 5.73 9.16 -15.51
C SER A 7 4.61 8.49 -16.30
N TYR A 8 3.52 8.10 -15.63
CA TYR A 8 2.27 7.76 -16.31
C TYR A 8 1.62 9.00 -16.94
N LEU A 9 1.63 10.12 -16.22
CA LEU A 9 1.07 11.38 -16.72
C LEU A 9 2.00 12.01 -17.77
N PRO A 10 1.46 12.60 -18.84
CA PRO A 10 2.27 13.22 -19.89
C PRO A 10 3.06 14.41 -19.32
N PHE A 11 4.16 14.75 -19.98
CA PHE A 11 5.04 15.88 -19.62
C PHE A 11 5.63 15.81 -18.21
N GLY A 12 5.73 14.62 -17.61
CA GLY A 12 6.31 14.46 -16.29
C GLY A 12 5.47 15.04 -15.15
N LEU A 13 4.15 15.23 -15.37
CA LEU A 13 3.23 15.79 -14.38
C LEU A 13 2.99 14.88 -13.16
N GLN A 14 3.43 13.62 -13.19
CA GLN A 14 3.52 12.79 -11.99
C GLN A 14 4.59 13.38 -11.07
N ASN A 15 4.26 13.62 -9.80
CA ASN A 15 5.25 14.11 -8.85
C ASN A 15 6.39 13.08 -8.70
N GLU A 16 7.64 13.52 -8.53
CA GLU A 16 8.79 12.62 -8.38
C GLU A 16 8.62 11.65 -7.21
N ASN A 17 7.95 12.05 -6.13
CA ASN A 17 7.75 11.20 -4.95
C ASN A 17 6.42 10.43 -5.01
N VAL A 18 5.93 10.15 -6.21
CA VAL A 18 4.66 9.46 -6.43
C VAL A 18 4.84 8.20 -7.29
N ALA A 19 4.28 7.08 -6.85
CA ALA A 19 4.03 5.89 -7.65
C ALA A 19 2.58 5.87 -8.17
N MET A 20 2.34 5.20 -9.31
CA MET A 20 1.01 5.07 -9.88
C MET A 20 0.76 3.68 -10.47
N THR A 21 -0.47 3.16 -10.28
CA THR A 21 -0.92 1.88 -10.87
C THR A 21 -2.25 2.00 -11.64
N PRO A 22 -2.29 2.69 -12.79
CA PRO A 22 -3.56 3.05 -13.41
C PRO A 22 -4.18 1.99 -14.31
N ASN A 23 -3.36 1.13 -14.89
CA ASN A 23 -3.75 0.15 -15.89
C ASN A 23 -3.28 -1.28 -15.54
N GLY A 24 -2.86 -1.50 -14.28
CA GLY A 24 -2.28 -2.77 -13.83
C GLY A 24 -0.78 -2.89 -14.10
N GLU A 25 -0.14 -1.78 -14.50
CA GLU A 25 1.31 -1.62 -14.56
C GLU A 25 1.73 -0.54 -13.57
N LEU A 26 2.93 -0.69 -13.01
CA LEU A 26 3.47 0.22 -12.00
C LEU A 26 4.33 1.29 -12.68
N TYR A 27 4.14 2.55 -12.30
CA TYR A 27 4.92 3.68 -12.79
C TYR A 27 5.61 4.36 -11.61
N PHE A 28 6.91 4.12 -11.47
CA PHE A 28 7.73 4.76 -10.45
C PHE A 28 8.61 5.83 -11.08
N ARG A 29 8.63 7.00 -10.45
CA ARG A 29 9.55 8.08 -10.76
C ARG A 29 10.95 7.78 -10.21
N THR A 30 11.96 8.52 -10.69
CA THR A 30 13.37 8.19 -10.45
C THR A 30 13.74 8.10 -8.97
N THR A 31 13.13 8.90 -8.10
CA THR A 31 13.43 8.86 -6.67
C THR A 31 12.94 7.56 -6.00
N LEU A 32 11.83 6.99 -6.49
CA LEU A 32 11.18 5.80 -5.96
C LEU A 32 11.53 4.50 -6.70
N TYR A 33 11.92 4.59 -7.98
CA TYR A 33 12.22 3.42 -8.81
C TYR A 33 13.43 2.66 -8.28
N ARG A 34 13.33 1.33 -8.28
CA ARG A 34 14.42 0.41 -7.92
C ARG A 34 14.41 -0.75 -8.91
N GLU A 35 15.60 -1.28 -9.21
CA GLU A 35 15.73 -2.44 -10.10
C GLU A 35 15.18 -3.71 -9.47
N ASP A 36 15.35 -3.83 -8.14
CA ASP A 36 14.80 -4.93 -7.35
C ASP A 36 14.21 -4.37 -6.05
N PHE A 37 12.88 -4.31 -5.99
CA PHE A 37 12.17 -3.82 -4.80
C PHE A 37 12.36 -4.71 -3.57
N SER A 38 12.69 -6.00 -3.73
CA SER A 38 12.90 -6.90 -2.58
C SER A 38 14.18 -6.59 -1.79
N GLN A 39 15.12 -5.85 -2.39
CA GLN A 39 16.40 -5.44 -1.78
C GLN A 39 16.42 -3.95 -1.44
N THR A 40 15.26 -3.39 -1.06
CA THR A 40 15.11 -1.95 -0.77
C THR A 40 14.81 -1.69 0.69
N LEU A 41 14.73 -0.40 1.05
CA LEU A 41 14.31 0.06 2.37
C LEU A 41 12.84 -0.31 2.63
N ASP A 42 12.49 -0.50 3.90
CA ASP A 42 11.17 -0.97 4.34
C ASP A 42 10.01 -0.10 3.80
N ASP A 43 10.22 1.21 3.65
CA ASP A 43 9.26 2.18 3.09
C ASP A 43 9.00 1.95 1.59
N LEU A 44 10.04 1.66 0.81
CA LEU A 44 9.92 1.36 -0.61
C LEU A 44 9.32 -0.03 -0.86
N GLN A 45 9.62 -1.01 0.01
CA GLN A 45 8.94 -2.30 -0.02
C GLN A 45 7.46 -2.15 0.31
N HIS A 46 7.14 -1.37 1.34
CA HIS A 46 5.76 -1.05 1.72
C HIS A 46 4.99 -0.39 0.56
N LEU A 47 5.55 0.67 -0.03
CA LEU A 47 4.96 1.35 -1.18
C LEU A 47 4.75 0.39 -2.37
N PHE A 48 5.73 -0.46 -2.65
CA PHE A 48 5.61 -1.47 -3.70
C PHE A 48 4.45 -2.44 -3.44
N ILE A 49 4.28 -2.92 -2.21
CA ILE A 49 3.18 -3.81 -1.83
C ILE A 49 1.82 -3.10 -1.90
N HIS A 50 1.75 -1.82 -1.52
CA HIS A 50 0.55 -1.00 -1.70
C HIS A 50 0.13 -0.96 -3.18
N GLU A 51 1.05 -0.59 -4.05
CA GLU A 51 0.79 -0.51 -5.49
C GLU A 51 0.48 -1.88 -6.11
N MET A 52 1.15 -2.95 -5.65
CA MET A 52 0.84 -4.32 -6.05
C MET A 52 -0.56 -4.77 -5.64
N SER A 53 -1.07 -4.25 -4.52
CA SER A 53 -2.45 -4.51 -4.10
C SER A 53 -3.45 -3.93 -5.10
N HIS A 54 -3.17 -2.78 -5.71
CA HIS A 54 -3.98 -2.25 -6.81
C HIS A 54 -3.90 -3.11 -8.08
N VAL A 55 -2.72 -3.65 -8.41
CA VAL A 55 -2.59 -4.62 -9.52
C VAL A 55 -3.49 -5.83 -9.26
N TRP A 56 -3.47 -6.38 -8.04
CA TRP A 56 -4.31 -7.50 -7.63
C TRP A 56 -5.81 -7.16 -7.71
N GLN A 57 -6.23 -6.01 -7.17
CA GLN A 57 -7.62 -5.54 -7.23
C GLN A 57 -8.11 -5.48 -8.68
N ARG A 58 -7.32 -4.91 -9.59
CA ARG A 58 -7.65 -4.83 -11.01
C ARG A 58 -7.76 -6.23 -11.64
N ALA A 59 -6.83 -7.12 -11.33
CA ALA A 59 -6.85 -8.50 -11.83
C ALA A 59 -8.11 -9.28 -11.37
N ARG A 60 -8.72 -8.88 -10.25
CA ARG A 60 -10.00 -9.38 -9.74
C ARG A 60 -11.23 -8.68 -10.33
N GLY A 61 -11.05 -7.81 -11.33
CA GLY A 61 -12.15 -7.09 -11.98
C GLY A 61 -12.68 -5.90 -11.17
N MET A 62 -11.99 -5.47 -10.11
CA MET A 62 -12.35 -4.26 -9.38
C MET A 62 -12.00 -3.04 -10.22
N ASN A 63 -12.91 -2.04 -10.25
CA ASN A 63 -12.67 -0.78 -10.95
C ASN A 63 -11.67 0.09 -10.18
N VAL A 64 -10.39 -0.25 -10.29
CA VAL A 64 -9.29 0.59 -9.83
C VAL A 64 -9.28 1.83 -10.72
N ILE A 65 -9.84 2.93 -10.23
CA ILE A 65 -9.49 4.23 -10.82
C ILE A 65 -8.03 4.40 -10.47
N GLY A 66 -7.19 4.43 -11.51
CA GLY A 66 -5.76 4.68 -11.44
C GLY A 66 -5.39 6.01 -10.83
N ARG A 67 -5.66 6.15 -9.55
CA ARG A 67 -5.43 7.34 -8.75
C ARG A 67 -4.02 7.28 -8.21
N GLY A 68 -3.06 7.13 -9.11
CA GLY A 68 -1.67 7.19 -8.74
C GLY A 68 -1.41 8.44 -7.90
N LEU A 69 -1.24 8.24 -6.60
CA LEU A 69 -1.37 9.23 -5.53
C LEU A 69 -2.22 10.46 -5.92
N VAL A 70 -3.45 10.23 -6.38
CA VAL A 70 -4.38 11.34 -6.67
C VAL A 70 -4.95 11.81 -5.35
N SER A 71 -4.21 12.79 -4.83
CA SER A 71 -4.67 13.93 -4.05
C SER A 71 -4.73 13.73 -2.54
N TRP A 72 -4.38 14.81 -1.85
CA TRP A 72 -4.64 15.17 -0.46
C TRP A 72 -6.10 14.97 0.03
N LEU A 73 -6.95 14.30 -0.76
CA LEU A 73 -8.39 14.16 -0.60
C LEU A 73 -8.83 12.75 -0.17
N VAL A 74 -7.98 11.72 -0.27
CA VAL A 74 -8.33 10.35 0.14
C VAL A 74 -7.57 10.00 1.40
N SER A 75 -8.30 9.62 2.44
CA SER A 75 -7.71 9.21 3.70
C SER A 75 -7.19 7.78 3.60
N TYR A 76 -5.88 7.63 3.72
CA TYR A 76 -5.22 6.34 3.91
C TYR A 76 -5.40 5.82 5.33
N HIS A 77 -5.84 6.66 6.27
CA HIS A 77 -6.09 6.25 7.65
C HIS A 77 -7.27 5.27 7.72
N TYR A 78 -7.12 4.26 8.55
CA TYR A 78 -8.13 3.24 8.80
C TYR A 78 -8.04 2.74 10.24
N THR A 79 -9.13 2.14 10.70
CA THR A 79 -9.21 1.41 11.96
C THR A 79 -9.51 -0.06 11.68
N LEU A 80 -8.89 -0.95 12.43
CA LEU A 80 -9.23 -2.37 12.39
C LEU A 80 -10.30 -2.63 13.47
N ASP A 81 -11.54 -2.84 13.02
CA ASP A 81 -12.75 -2.91 13.85
C ASP A 81 -13.52 -4.24 13.66
N GLY A 82 -12.84 -5.26 13.14
CA GLY A 82 -13.38 -6.61 12.91
C GLY A 82 -14.00 -6.85 11.52
N ARG A 83 -14.15 -5.79 10.71
CA ARG A 83 -14.54 -5.88 9.29
C ARG A 83 -13.62 -6.79 8.48
N LEU A 84 -14.15 -7.39 7.41
CA LEU A 84 -13.31 -8.06 6.41
C LEU A 84 -12.60 -7.01 5.56
N LEU A 85 -11.45 -7.37 4.99
CA LEU A 85 -10.73 -6.50 4.05
C LEU A 85 -11.65 -5.97 2.93
N SER A 86 -12.54 -6.81 2.40
CA SER A 86 -13.50 -6.43 1.34
C SER A 86 -14.44 -5.28 1.71
N ASP A 87 -14.64 -5.03 3.01
CA ASP A 87 -15.54 -4.00 3.53
C ASP A 87 -14.86 -2.63 3.64
N TYR A 88 -13.56 -2.56 3.34
CA TYR A 88 -12.78 -1.32 3.30
C TYR A 88 -12.78 -0.72 1.88
N PRO A 89 -12.72 0.62 1.74
CA PRO A 89 -12.37 1.28 0.49
C PRO A 89 -11.06 0.75 -0.11
N MET A 90 -10.94 0.75 -1.44
CA MET A 90 -9.81 0.12 -2.15
C MET A 90 -8.43 0.62 -1.72
N GLU A 91 -8.28 1.92 -1.44
CA GLU A 91 -7.03 2.49 -0.92
C GLU A 91 -6.70 1.96 0.49
N GLN A 92 -7.72 1.87 1.37
CA GLN A 92 -7.53 1.29 2.70
C GLN A 92 -7.22 -0.20 2.62
N GLN A 93 -7.78 -0.94 1.65
CA GLN A 93 -7.40 -2.34 1.44
C GLN A 93 -5.92 -2.48 1.09
N ALA A 94 -5.43 -1.69 0.12
CA ALA A 94 -4.04 -1.69 -0.28
C ALA A 94 -3.11 -1.32 0.89
N GLN A 95 -3.49 -0.30 1.65
CA GLN A 95 -2.79 0.15 2.84
C GLN A 95 -2.75 -0.93 3.93
N ILE A 96 -3.87 -1.60 4.23
CA ILE A 96 -3.93 -2.70 5.22
C ILE A 96 -3.01 -3.84 4.80
N ILE A 97 -2.98 -4.19 3.52
CA ILE A 97 -2.09 -5.25 2.99
C ILE A 97 -0.62 -4.84 3.16
N ALA A 98 -0.26 -3.61 2.80
CA ALA A 98 1.11 -3.09 2.90
C ALA A 98 1.58 -3.00 4.36
N ASP A 99 0.75 -2.45 5.24
CA ASP A 99 1.06 -2.34 6.68
C ASP A 99 1.23 -3.73 7.31
N HIS A 100 0.36 -4.69 6.98
CA HIS A 100 0.49 -6.06 7.44
C HIS A 100 1.77 -6.72 6.89
N PHE A 101 2.10 -6.50 5.62
CA PHE A 101 3.34 -7.03 5.04
C PHE A 101 4.55 -6.56 5.85
N THR A 102 4.66 -5.26 6.15
CA THR A 102 5.77 -4.74 6.95
C THR A 102 5.83 -5.41 8.32
N LEU A 103 4.69 -5.59 8.98
CA LEU A 103 4.63 -6.25 10.30
C LEU A 103 5.12 -7.69 10.25
N GLN A 104 4.88 -8.42 9.16
CA GLN A 104 5.29 -9.82 9.01
C GLN A 104 6.74 -9.97 8.57
N ALA A 105 7.15 -9.20 7.55
CA ALA A 105 8.46 -9.33 6.92
C ALA A 105 9.56 -8.67 7.76
N HIS A 106 9.27 -7.53 8.39
CA HIS A 106 10.27 -6.69 9.07
C HIS A 106 10.01 -6.56 10.58
N GLY A 107 8.84 -6.99 11.06
CA GLY A 107 8.49 -7.00 12.48
C GLY A 107 7.95 -5.67 13.01
N TYR A 108 7.54 -5.68 14.28
CA TYR A 108 6.84 -4.55 14.90
C TYR A 108 7.68 -3.27 15.00
N LYS A 109 9.01 -3.39 15.18
CA LYS A 109 9.91 -2.22 15.25
C LYS A 109 9.92 -1.45 13.92
N ALA A 110 10.03 -2.14 12.80
CA ALA A 110 9.97 -1.54 11.46
C ALA A 110 8.59 -0.91 11.21
N TRP A 111 7.54 -1.64 11.56
CA TRP A 111 6.16 -1.16 11.47
C TRP A 111 5.94 0.16 12.23
N ILE A 112 6.44 0.28 13.47
CA ILE A 112 6.38 1.53 14.25
C ILE A 112 7.19 2.66 13.61
N THR A 113 8.36 2.35 13.03
CA THR A 113 9.16 3.35 12.31
C THR A 113 8.37 3.93 11.14
N LEU A 114 7.77 3.07 10.30
CA LEU A 114 6.93 3.51 9.18
C LEU A 114 5.68 4.28 9.66
N ARG A 115 5.08 3.87 10.78
CA ARG A 115 3.94 4.60 11.38
C ARG A 115 4.30 6.03 11.81
N ARG A 116 5.53 6.25 12.28
CA ARG A 116 6.05 7.58 12.66
C ARG A 116 6.33 8.46 11.45
N SER A 117 6.67 7.85 10.32
CA SER A 117 6.86 8.54 9.03
C SER A 117 5.55 8.79 8.28
N ASN A 118 4.43 8.26 8.77
CA ASN A 118 3.09 8.27 8.15
C ASN A 118 2.95 7.36 6.92
N ASP A 119 3.85 6.40 6.72
CA ASP A 119 3.71 5.39 5.66
C ASP A 119 2.68 4.32 6.07
N VAL A 120 2.72 3.90 7.33
CA VAL A 120 1.66 3.09 7.97
C VAL A 120 0.64 4.05 8.58
N THR A 121 -0.65 3.77 8.42
CA THR A 121 -1.72 4.73 8.77
C THR A 121 -2.81 4.14 9.67
N LEU A 122 -2.55 2.98 10.28
CA LEU A 122 -3.45 2.41 11.30
C LEU A 122 -3.68 3.41 12.45
N ASP A 123 -4.94 3.64 12.77
CA ASP A 123 -5.39 4.35 13.97
C ASP A 123 -5.95 3.37 15.02
N GLY A 124 -5.93 3.79 16.29
CA GLY A 124 -6.42 3.00 17.42
C GLY A 124 -5.32 2.32 18.23
N ASP A 125 -5.59 1.11 18.72
CA ASP A 125 -4.64 0.35 19.54
C ASP A 125 -3.48 -0.17 18.69
N ILE A 126 -2.29 0.36 18.94
CA ILE A 126 -1.05 0.02 18.24
C ILE A 126 -0.19 -1.00 19.00
N SER A 127 -0.67 -1.56 20.11
CA SER A 127 0.08 -2.60 20.83
C SER A 127 0.33 -3.82 19.93
N GLU A 128 1.53 -4.39 19.98
CA GLU A 128 1.94 -5.45 19.04
C GLU A 128 0.97 -6.64 19.04
N SER A 129 0.49 -7.05 20.21
CA SER A 129 -0.50 -8.13 20.34
C SER A 129 -1.83 -7.77 19.68
N ALA A 130 -2.32 -6.54 19.87
CA ALA A 130 -3.58 -6.10 19.32
C ALA A 130 -3.51 -6.01 17.80
N ILE A 131 -2.49 -5.32 17.24
CA ILE A 131 -2.38 -5.18 15.79
C ILE A 131 -2.22 -6.54 15.11
N ARG A 132 -1.44 -7.48 15.68
CA ARG A 132 -1.28 -8.83 15.10
C ARG A 132 -2.60 -9.57 15.03
N GLN A 133 -3.42 -9.45 16.08
CA GLN A 133 -4.74 -10.07 16.12
C GLN A 133 -5.70 -9.38 15.13
N HIS A 134 -5.77 -8.06 15.15
CA HIS A 134 -6.67 -7.28 14.31
C HIS A 134 -6.38 -7.45 12.81
N TYR A 135 -5.10 -7.48 12.43
CA TYR A 135 -4.69 -7.76 11.05
C TYR A 135 -5.10 -9.16 10.61
N LYS A 136 -4.90 -10.17 11.47
CA LYS A 136 -5.32 -11.55 11.21
C LYS A 136 -6.84 -11.64 11.02
N GLU A 137 -7.60 -10.88 11.82
CA GLU A 137 -9.05 -10.81 11.68
C GLU A 137 -9.46 -10.14 10.37
N ALA A 138 -8.93 -8.97 10.04
CA ALA A 138 -9.27 -8.27 8.80
C ALA A 138 -8.90 -9.06 7.54
N LEU A 139 -7.76 -9.76 7.56
CA LEU A 139 -7.27 -10.58 6.44
C LEU A 139 -7.72 -12.05 6.46
N ARG A 140 -8.57 -12.47 7.41
CA ARG A 140 -9.14 -13.86 7.41
C ARG A 140 -9.83 -14.23 6.10
N GLY A 141 -10.25 -13.18 5.39
CA GLY A 141 -10.97 -13.20 4.12
C GLY A 141 -10.10 -12.95 2.89
N PHE A 142 -8.78 -13.04 2.96
CA PHE A 142 -7.91 -12.69 1.84
C PHE A 142 -7.13 -13.91 1.32
N PRO A 143 -6.94 -14.07 -0.01
CA PRO A 143 -7.42 -13.25 -1.12
C PRO A 143 -8.67 -13.88 -1.78
N TRP A 144 -9.87 -13.61 -1.27
CA TRP A 144 -11.09 -14.24 -1.79
C TRP A 144 -11.72 -13.47 -2.95
#